data_AF-A0A943ANA3-F1
#
_entry.id   AF-A0A943ANA3-F1
#
_cell.length_a   1.000
_cell.length_b   1.000
_cell.length_c   1.000
_cell.angle_alpha   90.00
_cell.angle_beta   90.00
_cell.angle_gamma   90.00
#
_symmetry.space_group_name_H-M   'P 1'
#
loop_
_entity.id
_entity.type
_entity.pdbx_description
1 polymer ?
#
loop_
_entity_poly.entity_id
_entity_poly.type
_entity_poly.pdbx_seq_one_letter_code
_entity_poly.pdbx_strand_id
1 'polypeptide(L)'
;MTIFDDYKDNKGCNSVSATLLWEYDLEQFDWQRSRKIVVQRIIERGWLKDYFAAFDLYGGIEGFREIIKEVPSLSARDMNFVCTVFNLKKEELRCYTRKLSRLEHLNC
;
A
#
# COMPACT_ATOMS: atom_id res chain seq x y z
N MET A 1 -12.25 10.77 -13.29
CA MET A 1 -12.56 9.49 -12.65
C MET A 1 -11.29 8.95 -12.05
N THR A 2 -11.22 8.89 -10.72
CA THR A 2 -10.16 8.11 -10.06
C THR A 2 -10.65 6.68 -9.89
N ILE A 3 -9.74 5.72 -9.85
CA ILE A 3 -10.06 4.28 -9.73
C ILE A 3 -10.87 3.97 -8.44
N PHE A 4 -10.88 4.90 -7.48
CA PHE A 4 -11.49 4.73 -6.16
C PHE A 4 -12.68 5.68 -5.92
N ASP A 5 -13.31 6.21 -6.97
CA ASP A 5 -14.46 7.11 -6.83
C ASP A 5 -15.62 6.46 -6.03
N ASP A 6 -15.81 5.15 -6.20
CA ASP A 6 -16.86 4.36 -5.54
C ASP A 6 -16.56 4.06 -4.06
N TYR A 7 -15.42 4.50 -3.52
CA TYR A 7 -15.05 4.25 -2.12
C TYR A 7 -16.12 4.78 -1.14
N LYS A 8 -16.71 5.95 -1.44
CA LYS A 8 -17.73 6.56 -0.57
C LYS A 8 -18.95 5.65 -0.38
N ASP A 9 -19.32 4.93 -1.43
CA ASP A 9 -20.48 4.03 -1.45
C ASP A 9 -20.15 2.65 -0.86
N ASN A 10 -18.86 2.32 -0.72
CA ASN A 10 -18.35 1.04 -0.24
C ASN A 10 -17.74 1.10 1.17
N LYS A 11 -17.87 2.24 1.84
CA LYS A 11 -17.28 2.53 3.15
C LYS A 11 -17.87 1.62 4.23
N GLY A 12 -17.02 0.91 4.96
CA GLY A 12 -17.39 0.00 6.06
C GLY A 12 -17.96 -1.35 5.63
N CYS A 13 -18.05 -1.62 4.32
CA CYS A 13 -18.64 -2.85 3.78
C CYS A 13 -17.60 -3.93 3.44
N ASN A 14 -16.31 -3.60 3.49
CA ASN A 14 -15.25 -4.46 3.02
C ASN A 14 -14.25 -4.81 4.12
N SER A 15 -13.66 -6.00 4.02
CA SER A 15 -12.56 -6.47 4.87
C SER A 15 -11.37 -6.84 4.00
N VAL A 16 -10.15 -6.62 4.50
CA VAL A 16 -8.93 -7.08 3.81
C VAL A 16 -8.98 -8.60 3.70
N SER A 17 -8.78 -9.12 2.49
CA SER A 17 -8.81 -10.55 2.23
C SER A 17 -7.72 -11.27 3.02
N ALA A 18 -8.13 -12.26 3.82
CA ALA A 18 -7.21 -13.08 4.61
C ALA A 18 -6.13 -13.75 3.75
N THR A 19 -6.42 -14.05 2.49
CA THR A 19 -5.47 -14.67 1.55
C THR A 19 -4.27 -13.78 1.22
N LEU A 20 -4.37 -12.46 1.39
CA LEU A 20 -3.26 -11.53 1.20
C LEU A 20 -2.22 -11.63 2.32
N LEU A 21 -2.62 -12.16 3.47
CA LEU A 21 -1.86 -12.26 4.71
C LEU A 21 -1.91 -13.71 5.23
N TRP A 22 -1.94 -14.69 4.32
CA TRP A 22 -2.10 -16.12 4.64
C TRP A 22 -1.01 -16.64 5.59
N GLU A 23 0.13 -15.96 5.66
CA GLU A 23 1.23 -16.28 6.56
C GLU A 23 1.04 -15.77 8.01
N TYR A 24 -0.01 -15.01 8.30
CA TYR A 24 -0.26 -14.39 9.60
C TYR A 24 -1.50 -14.98 10.30
N ASP A 25 -1.42 -15.10 11.63
CA ASP A 25 -2.59 -15.34 12.47
C ASP A 25 -3.39 -14.05 12.63
N LEU A 26 -4.53 -13.98 11.92
CA LEU A 26 -5.38 -12.79 11.86
C LEU A 26 -6.21 -12.56 13.13
N GLU A 27 -6.33 -13.55 14.02
CA GLU A 27 -7.03 -13.38 15.30
C GLU A 27 -6.25 -12.48 16.26
N GLN A 28 -4.91 -12.55 16.20
CA GLN A 28 -4.00 -11.76 17.03
C GLN A 28 -3.24 -10.69 16.24
N PHE A 29 -3.65 -10.42 15.00
CA PHE A 29 -2.93 -9.53 14.10
C PHE A 29 -3.14 -8.05 14.44
N ASP A 30 -2.05 -7.37 14.75
CA ASP A 30 -2.06 -5.92 14.94
C ASP A 30 -2.00 -5.20 13.58
N TRP A 31 -3.18 -4.82 13.09
CA TRP A 31 -3.37 -4.13 11.81
C TRP A 31 -2.66 -2.77 11.73
N GLN A 32 -2.43 -2.10 12.86
CA GLN A 32 -1.78 -0.78 12.89
C GLN A 32 -0.26 -0.94 12.89
N ARG A 33 0.27 -1.82 13.74
CA ARG A 33 1.71 -2.13 13.76
C ARG A 33 2.18 -2.73 12.43
N SER A 34 1.33 -3.53 11.79
CA SER A 34 1.63 -4.19 10.52
C SER A 34 1.15 -3.42 9.29
N ARG A 35 0.77 -2.15 9.41
CA ARG A 35 0.19 -1.36 8.30
C ARG A 35 1.00 -1.39 7.00
N LYS A 36 2.33 -1.38 7.09
CA LYS A 36 3.23 -1.39 5.92
C LYS A 36 3.11 -2.68 5.11
N ILE A 37 3.04 -3.83 5.79
CA ILE A 37 2.91 -5.11 5.11
C ILE A 37 1.52 -5.26 4.52
N VAL A 38 0.47 -4.84 5.25
CA VAL A 38 -0.91 -4.86 4.74
C VAL A 38 -1.03 -4.05 3.44
N VAL A 39 -0.58 -2.78 3.47
CA VAL A 39 -0.60 -1.90 2.30
C VAL A 39 0.24 -2.46 1.16
N GLN A 40 1.44 -3.00 1.45
CA GLN A 40 2.28 -3.63 0.44
C GLN A 40 1.55 -4.80 -0.24
N ARG A 41 0.92 -5.70 0.52
CA ARG A 41 0.21 -6.87 -0.03
C ARG A 41 -0.98 -6.48 -0.88
N ILE A 42 -1.71 -5.44 -0.48
CA ILE A 42 -2.85 -4.92 -1.25
C ILE A 42 -2.36 -4.32 -2.56
N ILE A 43 -1.25 -3.58 -2.56
CA ILE A 43 -0.65 -3.05 -3.79
C ILE A 43 -0.21 -4.17 -4.73
N GLU A 44 0.43 -5.21 -4.18
CA GLU A 44 0.99 -6.30 -4.98
C GLU A 44 -0.09 -7.23 -5.56
N ARG A 45 -1.19 -7.46 -4.84
CA ARG A 45 -2.12 -8.58 -5.10
C ARG A 45 -3.60 -8.29 -4.79
N GLY A 46 -3.93 -7.13 -4.24
CA GLY A 46 -5.27 -6.81 -3.75
C GLY A 46 -6.27 -6.47 -4.84
N TRP A 47 -7.54 -6.70 -4.52
CA TRP A 47 -8.70 -6.27 -5.31
C TRP A 47 -9.23 -4.93 -4.78
N LEU A 48 -10.10 -4.26 -5.54
CA LEU A 48 -10.71 -2.98 -5.13
C LEU A 48 -11.31 -2.99 -3.72
N LYS A 49 -11.98 -4.10 -3.34
CA LYS A 49 -12.50 -4.28 -1.97
C LYS A 49 -11.42 -4.22 -0.89
N ASP A 50 -10.23 -4.73 -1.18
CA ASP A 50 -9.12 -4.73 -0.23
C ASP A 50 -8.58 -3.30 -0.04
N TYR A 51 -8.53 -2.51 -1.12
CA TYR A 51 -8.22 -1.09 -1.04
C TYR A 51 -9.25 -0.32 -0.20
N PHE A 52 -10.54 -0.54 -0.43
CA PHE A 52 -11.60 0.11 0.36
C PHE A 52 -11.50 -0.26 1.84
N ALA A 53 -11.28 -1.54 2.15
CA ALA A 53 -11.06 -1.97 3.53
C ALA A 53 -9.84 -1.30 4.16
N ALA A 54 -8.73 -1.18 3.42
CA ALA A 54 -7.54 -0.50 3.93
C ALA A 54 -7.72 1.02 4.07
N PHE A 55 -8.50 1.66 3.22
CA PHE A 55 -8.88 3.06 3.41
C PHE A 55 -9.65 3.22 4.71
N ASP A 56 -10.59 2.33 5.02
CA ASP A 56 -11.32 2.36 6.28
C ASP A 56 -10.41 2.15 7.50
N LEU A 57 -9.46 1.21 7.40
CA LEU A 57 -8.52 0.91 8.48
C LEU A 57 -7.52 2.03 8.76
N TYR A 58 -7.16 2.83 7.76
CA TYR A 58 -6.02 3.74 7.82
C TYR A 58 -6.38 5.22 7.65
N GLY A 59 -7.63 5.61 7.86
CA GLY A 59 -8.01 7.04 7.85
C GLY A 59 -8.25 7.61 6.46
N GLY A 60 -8.83 6.80 5.58
CA GLY A 60 -9.19 7.14 4.21
C GLY A 60 -8.04 7.00 3.22
N ILE A 61 -8.27 7.53 2.01
CA ILE A 61 -7.30 7.48 0.91
C ILE A 61 -6.00 8.20 1.27
N GLU A 62 -6.06 9.34 1.97
CA GLU A 62 -4.87 10.08 2.36
C GLU A 62 -4.03 9.31 3.39
N GLY A 63 -4.65 8.69 4.39
CA GLY A 63 -3.89 7.91 5.37
C GLY A 63 -3.26 6.65 4.76
N PHE A 64 -3.95 6.00 3.82
CA PHE A 64 -3.35 4.94 3.01
C PHE A 64 -2.16 5.45 2.19
N ARG A 65 -2.33 6.61 1.52
CA ARG A 65 -1.29 7.27 0.71
C ARG A 65 -0.04 7.59 1.52
N GLU A 66 -0.17 8.03 2.76
CA GLU A 66 0.99 8.24 3.65
C GLU A 66 1.71 6.92 3.97
N ILE A 67 0.99 5.82 4.16
CA ILE A 67 1.61 4.51 4.41
C ILE A 67 2.36 4.01 3.17
N ILE A 68 1.87 4.26 1.95
CA ILE A 68 2.57 3.90 0.70
C ILE A 68 4.00 4.43 0.70
N LYS A 69 4.21 5.68 1.14
CA LYS A 69 5.54 6.32 1.20
C LYS A 69 6.51 5.56 2.11
N GLU A 70 5.99 4.88 3.13
CA GLU A 70 6.77 4.14 4.11
C GLU A 70 7.05 2.67 3.73
N VAL A 71 6.40 2.14 2.68
CA VAL A 71 6.51 0.73 2.26
C VAL A 71 7.98 0.39 1.92
N PRO A 72 8.53 -0.72 2.46
CA PRO A 72 9.95 -1.03 2.35
C PRO A 72 10.39 -1.44 0.94
N SER A 73 9.49 -2.04 0.14
CA SER A 73 9.79 -2.55 -1.19
C SER A 73 8.54 -2.59 -2.07
N LEU A 74 8.68 -2.18 -3.33
CA LEU A 74 7.68 -2.35 -4.37
C LEU A 74 8.39 -2.69 -5.69
N SER A 75 7.72 -3.42 -6.59
CA SER A 75 8.25 -3.64 -7.93
C SER A 75 8.22 -2.33 -8.75
N ALA A 76 8.96 -2.26 -9.85
CA ALA A 76 8.92 -1.08 -10.72
C ALA A 76 7.51 -0.81 -11.29
N ARG A 77 6.75 -1.87 -11.55
CA ARG A 77 5.36 -1.79 -12.00
C ARG A 77 4.48 -1.19 -10.90
N ASP A 78 4.60 -1.69 -9.69
CA ASP A 78 3.77 -1.27 -8.56
C ASP A 78 4.09 0.17 -8.13
N MET A 79 5.38 0.56 -8.17
CA MET A 79 5.78 1.96 -7.96
C MET A 79 5.13 2.89 -8.98
N ASN A 80 5.16 2.53 -10.28
CA ASN A 80 4.53 3.34 -11.31
C ASN A 80 3.00 3.42 -11.11
N PHE A 81 2.37 2.31 -10.72
CA PHE A 81 0.95 2.27 -10.39
C PHE A 81 0.63 3.23 -9.24
N VAL A 82 1.29 3.12 -8.08
CA VAL A 82 0.97 3.98 -6.93
C VAL A 82 1.29 5.45 -7.19
N CYS A 83 2.37 5.75 -7.93
CA CYS A 83 2.68 7.11 -8.35
C CYS A 83 1.58 7.72 -9.21
N THR A 84 1.04 6.94 -10.15
CA THR A 84 -0.01 7.41 -11.07
C THR A 84 -1.35 7.56 -10.37
N VAL A 85 -1.74 6.56 -9.58
CA VAL A 85 -3.08 6.49 -8.98
C VAL A 85 -3.21 7.38 -7.75
N PHE A 86 -2.18 7.47 -6.92
CA PHE A 86 -2.19 8.28 -5.70
C PHE A 86 -1.47 9.62 -5.86
N ASN A 87 -1.13 10.00 -7.11
CA ASN A 87 -0.42 11.24 -7.44
C ASN A 87 0.80 11.46 -6.52
N LEU A 88 1.68 10.47 -6.50
CA LEU A 88 2.93 10.46 -5.74
C LEU A 88 4.12 10.54 -6.69
N LYS A 89 5.17 11.25 -6.30
CA LYS A 89 6.45 11.22 -6.99
C LYS A 89 7.28 10.03 -6.50
N LYS A 90 8.18 9.51 -7.35
CA LYS A 90 9.02 8.36 -6.98
C LYS A 90 9.93 8.67 -5.80
N GLU A 91 10.38 9.92 -5.70
CA GLU A 91 11.24 10.44 -4.65
C GLU A 91 10.55 10.44 -3.27
N GLU A 92 9.22 10.42 -3.24
CA GLU A 92 8.45 10.30 -2.00
C GLU A 92 8.39 8.85 -1.47
N LEU A 93 8.76 7.86 -2.29
CA LEU A 93 8.72 6.45 -1.93
C LEU A 93 10.04 6.03 -1.28
N ARG A 94 9.98 5.58 -0.02
CA ARG A 94 11.15 5.05 0.70
C ARG A 94 11.84 3.89 -0.04
N CYS A 95 11.06 3.02 -0.67
CA CYS A 95 11.60 1.90 -1.43
C CYS A 95 12.43 2.34 -2.65
N TYR A 96 12.06 3.46 -3.29
CA TYR A 96 12.79 4.02 -4.42
C TYR A 96 14.10 4.67 -3.99
N THR A 97 14.06 5.56 -3.00
CA THR A 97 15.26 6.27 -2.49
C THR A 97 16.29 5.29 -1.92
N ARG A 98 15.84 4.26 -1.19
CA ARG A 98 16.71 3.19 -0.70
C ARG A 98 17.35 2.39 -1.83
N LYS A 99 16.63 2.11 -2.91
CA LYS A 99 17.17 1.41 -4.08
C LYS A 99 18.23 2.25 -4.78
N LEU A 100 18.00 3.56 -4.94
CA LEU A 100 18.95 4.48 -5.56
C LEU A 100 20.27 4.54 -4.77
N SER A 101 20.19 4.79 -3.46
CA SER A 101 21.38 4.84 -2.58
C SER A 101 22.18 3.54 -2.63
N ARG A 102 21.51 2.36 -2.66
CA ARG A 102 22.20 1.08 -2.81
C ARG A 102 22.96 0.96 -4.12
N LEU A 103 22.42 1.47 -5.22
CA LEU A 103 23.09 1.44 -6.53
C LEU A 103 24.31 2.36 -6.53
N GLU A 104 24.22 3.54 -5.91
CA GLU A 104 25.36 4.46 -5.77
C GLU A 104 26.52 3.79 -5.02
N HIS A 105 26.25 3.11 -3.90
CA HIS A 105 27.28 2.40 -3.13
C HIS A 105 27.92 1.22 -3.89
N LEU A 106 27.21 0.59 -4.81
CA LEU A 106 27.70 -0.54 -5.60
C LEU A 106 28.50 -0.12 -6.83
N ASN A 107 28.34 1.12 -7.28
CA ASN A 107 29.06 1.70 -8.42
C ASN A 107 30.39 2.36 -8.02
N CYS A 108 30.78 2.25 -6.74
CA CYS A 108 32.09 2.67 -6.22
C CYS A 108 33.15 1.58 -6.38
#